data_AF-A0A850TBN3-F1
#
_entry.id   AF-A0A850TBN3-F1
#
_cell.length_a   1.000
_cell.length_b   1.000
_cell.length_c   1.000
_cell.angle_alpha   90.00
_cell.angle_beta   90.00
_cell.angle_gamma   90.00
#
_symmetry.space_group_name_H-M   'P 1'
#
loop_
_entity.id
_entity.type
_entity.pdbx_description
1 polymer ?
#
loop_
_entity_poly.entity_id
_entity_poly.type
_entity_poly.pdbx_seq_one_letter_code
_entity_poly.pdbx_strand_id
1 'polypeptide(L)'
;MNKQIPILLLGLLFACFSLPGVLYAKFEPSAITIDGVQTDAVQAVPEGNLDAVVEATTEDTTGYTINKYVYVWNNSITPLNNTQLGVESSSVNYIEGNDTIISVDAETTFASSNGLAWYLHVKTVYFSPDEGGMALSDDTVTPAYTFDNVAPTATIALDTDASGQTESTSASNSLIIEVSGETAEIFKVYVHTSDQFTATSKKAYDFSDPAQTTLEYTVDGPGTYTLYAWFEDEVGNVSQDPATLPDVKVLAGKSIDPAGDMNLEVGGTITFEVSGADEDETFNWEIVDANTGAASEAADFDGANSDVATVTVKGTEGGTVKVKATPTGGGDAYESGIITIIKKSQAFCLDIDGDGQIYPNTDGFLVVRYLLGTFPGDYLTNGAIGPDATRETADEITEYLDSVVADLSIDIDGDGQIYPNTDGFLVVRYLLGTFPGDYLINGVIGPEATRSTASEISAYLDAAKCGL
;
A
#
# COMPACT_ATOMS: atom_id res chain seq x y z
N MET A 1 1.13 62.69 30.54
CA MET A 1 1.19 63.99 29.83
C MET A 1 2.55 64.07 29.14
N ASN A 2 2.52 64.25 27.82
CA ASN A 2 3.59 64.66 26.90
C ASN A 2 4.86 63.82 26.63
N LYS A 3 4.95 63.50 25.33
CA LYS A 3 6.09 63.14 24.46
C LYS A 3 7.23 64.17 24.48
N GLN A 4 8.48 63.72 24.28
CA GLN A 4 9.35 63.92 23.07
C GLN A 4 10.86 63.64 23.33
N ILE A 5 11.38 62.50 22.84
CA ILE A 5 12.45 62.22 21.82
C ILE A 5 13.62 63.25 21.63
N PRO A 6 14.89 62.91 21.21
CA PRO A 6 15.61 61.63 20.98
C PRO A 6 17.02 61.52 21.64
N ILE A 7 17.60 60.31 21.70
CA ILE A 7 19.05 60.07 21.89
C ILE A 7 19.66 59.64 20.56
N LEU A 8 20.69 60.37 20.15
CA LEU A 8 21.47 60.19 18.93
C LEU A 8 22.44 59.00 19.08
N LEU A 9 22.46 58.14 18.07
CA LEU A 9 23.37 57.03 17.86
C LEU A 9 24.81 57.55 17.65
N LEU A 10 25.78 57.07 18.44
CA LEU A 10 27.21 57.27 18.16
C LEU A 10 27.90 55.89 18.23
N GLY A 11 28.07 55.28 17.06
CA GLY A 11 28.82 54.05 16.87
C GLY A 11 30.32 54.29 17.11
N LEU A 12 30.88 53.49 18.01
CA LEU A 12 32.29 53.49 18.36
C LEU A 12 33.09 52.78 17.25
N LEU A 13 33.94 53.53 16.58
CA LEU A 13 34.85 53.08 15.53
C LEU A 13 35.98 52.24 16.18
N PHE A 14 35.92 50.91 16.07
CA PHE A 14 37.07 50.04 16.31
C PHE A 14 37.89 49.99 15.01
N ALA A 15 38.91 50.86 14.92
CA ALA A 15 39.90 50.78 13.86
C ALA A 15 40.81 49.56 14.13
N CYS A 16 40.49 48.43 13.52
CA CYS A 16 41.42 47.32 13.38
C CYS A 16 42.47 47.73 12.34
N PHE A 17 43.72 47.93 12.76
CA PHE A 17 44.86 48.02 11.85
C PHE A 17 44.99 46.66 11.14
N SER A 18 44.44 46.55 9.92
CA SER A 18 44.84 45.50 8.99
C SER A 18 46.19 45.91 8.41
N LEU A 19 47.23 45.15 8.74
CA LEU A 19 48.42 45.07 7.89
C LEU A 19 47.94 44.83 6.44
N PRO A 20 48.55 45.42 5.41
CA PRO A 20 48.26 45.03 4.04
C PRO A 20 48.68 43.56 3.91
N GLY A 21 47.69 42.67 3.99
CA GLY A 21 47.85 41.31 3.47
C GLY A 21 48.26 41.46 2.02
N VAL A 22 49.27 40.71 1.61
CA VAL A 22 49.53 40.49 0.19
C VAL A 22 48.22 39.98 -0.39
N LEU A 23 47.55 40.79 -1.22
CA LEU A 23 46.47 40.27 -2.07
C LEU A 23 47.17 39.29 -3.02
N TYR A 24 47.05 38.00 -2.74
CA TYR A 24 47.36 37.00 -3.75
C TYR A 24 46.33 37.17 -4.86
N ALA A 25 46.79 37.19 -6.12
CA ALA A 25 45.90 37.19 -7.27
C ALA A 25 44.94 36.00 -7.16
N LYS A 26 43.63 36.26 -7.23
CA LYS A 26 42.61 35.21 -7.23
C LYS A 26 42.45 34.70 -8.66
N PHE A 27 42.96 33.49 -8.90
CA PHE A 27 42.86 32.83 -10.19
C PHE A 27 41.54 32.06 -10.36
N GLU A 28 40.63 32.14 -9.40
CA GLU A 28 39.27 31.59 -9.46
C GLU A 28 38.55 32.07 -10.74
N PRO A 29 37.80 31.19 -11.43
CA PRO A 29 36.83 31.64 -12.42
C PRO A 29 35.97 32.78 -11.89
N SER A 30 35.69 33.79 -12.73
CA SER A 30 34.87 34.93 -12.31
C SER A 30 33.38 34.57 -12.18
N ALA A 31 32.93 33.64 -13.02
CA ALA A 31 31.61 33.02 -12.96
C ALA A 31 31.63 31.63 -13.60
N ILE A 32 30.67 30.80 -13.19
CA ILE A 32 30.30 29.57 -13.87
C ILE A 32 28.81 29.65 -14.13
N THR A 33 28.41 29.59 -15.40
CA THR A 33 27.01 29.63 -15.82
C THR A 33 26.67 28.35 -16.56
N ILE A 34 25.46 27.83 -16.33
CA ILE A 34 24.98 26.61 -16.97
C ILE A 34 23.58 26.93 -17.51
N ASP A 35 23.45 26.94 -18.83
CA ASP A 35 22.19 27.24 -19.48
C ASP A 35 21.30 25.99 -19.54
N GLY A 36 19.99 26.19 -19.42
CA GLY A 36 18.99 25.11 -19.54
C GLY A 36 18.69 24.33 -18.26
N VAL A 37 19.25 24.74 -17.11
CA VAL A 37 19.00 24.11 -15.80
C VAL A 37 18.70 25.14 -14.71
N GLN A 38 17.92 24.74 -13.70
CA GLN A 38 17.49 25.57 -12.56
C GLN A 38 18.11 25.07 -11.24
N THR A 39 18.41 26.00 -10.33
CA THR A 39 19.12 25.72 -9.06
C THR A 39 18.21 25.50 -7.85
N ASP A 40 16.94 25.90 -7.95
CA ASP A 40 15.96 25.87 -6.83
C ASP A 40 14.71 25.06 -7.17
N ALA A 41 14.80 24.16 -8.15
CA ALA A 41 13.71 23.28 -8.57
C ALA A 41 14.23 21.89 -8.93
N VAL A 42 13.42 20.87 -8.65
CA VAL A 42 13.61 19.53 -9.22
C VAL A 42 13.23 19.60 -10.70
N GLN A 43 14.03 18.99 -11.57
CA GLN A 43 13.82 19.02 -13.01
C GLN A 43 14.26 17.70 -13.65
N ALA A 44 13.76 17.42 -14.86
CA ALA A 44 14.24 16.27 -15.62
C ALA A 44 15.73 16.41 -15.98
N VAL A 45 16.40 15.27 -16.15
CA VAL A 45 17.75 15.24 -16.72
C VAL A 45 17.69 15.78 -18.16
N PRO A 46 18.51 16.79 -18.53
CA PRO A 46 18.54 17.31 -19.90
C PRO A 46 18.91 16.23 -20.92
N GLU A 47 18.26 16.25 -22.10
CA GLU A 47 18.63 15.36 -23.21
C GLU A 47 19.97 15.80 -23.84
N GLY A 48 20.87 14.85 -24.07
CA GLY A 48 22.15 15.09 -24.75
C GLY A 48 23.21 15.77 -23.89
N ASN A 49 23.89 16.79 -24.43
CA ASN A 49 25.01 17.44 -23.74
C ASN A 49 24.56 18.63 -22.90
N LEU A 50 25.10 18.75 -21.69
CA LEU A 50 25.00 19.93 -20.84
C LEU A 50 26.33 20.69 -20.83
N ASP A 51 26.27 21.98 -21.15
CA ASP A 51 27.43 22.86 -21.27
C ASP A 51 27.47 23.85 -20.09
N ALA A 52 28.59 23.85 -19.37
CA ALA A 52 28.91 24.86 -18.37
C ALA A 52 29.95 25.84 -18.93
N VAL A 53 29.61 27.12 -18.94
CA VAL A 53 30.47 28.21 -19.39
C VAL A 53 31.27 28.71 -18.20
N VAL A 54 32.59 28.61 -18.30
CA VAL A 54 33.55 29.08 -17.31
C VAL A 54 34.12 30.41 -17.81
N GLU A 55 33.75 31.49 -17.13
CA GLU A 55 34.27 32.83 -17.41
C GLU A 55 35.65 32.99 -16.78
N ALA A 56 36.60 33.51 -17.59
CA ALA A 56 37.96 33.72 -17.12
C ALA A 56 38.01 34.69 -15.92
N THR A 57 39.00 34.54 -15.05
CA THR A 57 39.21 35.49 -13.95
C THR A 57 39.34 36.93 -14.49
N THR A 58 38.69 37.88 -13.81
CA THR A 58 38.79 39.31 -14.13
C THR A 58 39.96 39.99 -13.41
N GLU A 59 40.67 39.26 -12.56
CA GLU A 59 41.81 39.76 -11.81
C GLU A 59 43.05 39.94 -12.71
N ASP A 60 43.96 40.81 -12.30
CA ASP A 60 45.23 41.00 -13.00
C ASP A 60 46.13 39.77 -12.81
N THR A 61 46.33 39.02 -13.89
CA THR A 61 47.16 37.82 -13.93
C THR A 61 48.56 38.07 -14.51
N THR A 62 48.97 39.33 -14.63
CA THR A 62 50.27 39.72 -15.19
C THR A 62 51.42 39.00 -14.48
N GLY A 63 52.23 38.25 -15.24
CA GLY A 63 53.36 37.47 -14.73
C GLY A 63 53.05 36.00 -14.45
N TYR A 64 51.79 35.59 -14.55
CA TYR A 64 51.34 34.20 -14.42
C TYR A 64 50.90 33.64 -15.77
N THR A 65 50.78 32.31 -15.86
CA THR A 65 50.23 31.63 -17.05
C THR A 65 49.13 30.67 -16.64
N ILE A 66 47.91 30.91 -17.08
CA ILE A 66 46.80 29.98 -16.88
C ILE A 66 46.94 28.83 -17.91
N ASN A 67 46.82 27.60 -17.43
CA ASN A 67 47.02 26.40 -18.26
C ASN A 67 45.67 25.75 -18.64
N LYS A 68 44.90 25.35 -17.62
CA LYS A 68 43.65 24.59 -17.79
C LYS A 68 42.73 24.81 -16.61
N TYR A 69 41.45 24.51 -16.79
CA TYR A 69 40.53 24.30 -15.68
C TYR A 69 40.48 22.81 -15.35
N VAL A 70 40.49 22.48 -14.06
CA VAL A 70 40.12 21.15 -13.57
C VAL A 70 38.74 21.23 -12.95
N TYR A 71 37.94 20.19 -13.13
CA TYR A 71 36.57 20.17 -12.67
C TYR A 71 36.12 18.79 -12.20
N VAL A 72 35.06 18.79 -11.39
CA VAL A 72 34.32 17.59 -11.02
C VAL A 72 32.84 17.93 -10.84
N TRP A 73 31.98 17.08 -11.39
CA TRP A 73 30.57 17.03 -11.04
C TRP A 73 30.38 16.13 -9.84
N ASN A 74 29.81 16.66 -8.77
CA ASN A 74 29.62 15.96 -7.51
C ASN A 74 28.14 15.81 -7.18
N ASN A 75 27.67 14.57 -7.10
CA ASN A 75 26.36 14.22 -6.55
C ASN A 75 26.50 14.00 -5.04
N SER A 76 25.91 14.88 -4.24
CA SER A 76 25.93 14.78 -2.79
C SER A 76 24.91 15.72 -2.13
N ILE A 77 24.72 15.57 -0.81
CA ILE A 77 23.90 16.49 -0.02
C ILE A 77 24.61 17.85 0.15
N THR A 78 25.96 17.86 0.21
CA THR A 78 26.76 19.07 0.45
C THR A 78 28.00 19.10 -0.44
N PRO A 79 28.40 20.27 -0.98
CA PRO A 79 29.55 20.38 -1.87
C PRO A 79 30.84 19.77 -1.30
N LEU A 80 31.72 19.33 -2.20
CA LEU A 80 33.08 18.95 -1.83
C LEU A 80 33.83 20.12 -1.19
N ASN A 81 34.78 19.81 -0.31
CA ASN A 81 35.67 20.83 0.24
C ASN A 81 36.85 21.10 -0.71
N ASN A 82 37.50 22.27 -0.53
CA ASN A 82 38.59 22.77 -1.38
C ASN A 82 39.80 21.82 -1.53
N THR A 83 39.93 20.75 -0.75
CA THR A 83 41.06 19.80 -0.85
C THR A 83 40.77 18.58 -1.74
N GLN A 84 39.52 18.43 -2.20
CA GLN A 84 39.07 17.21 -2.90
C GLN A 84 39.13 17.33 -4.43
N LEU A 85 39.44 18.52 -4.98
CA LEU A 85 39.67 18.76 -6.41
C LEU A 85 41.16 19.06 -6.67
N GLY A 86 41.79 18.22 -7.49
CA GLY A 86 43.24 18.24 -7.76
C GLY A 86 43.60 18.37 -9.24
N VAL A 87 44.91 18.50 -9.54
CA VAL A 87 45.42 18.75 -10.90
C VAL A 87 45.20 17.61 -11.91
N GLU A 88 44.98 16.39 -11.41
CA GLU A 88 44.74 15.16 -12.17
C GLU A 88 43.25 14.89 -12.44
N SER A 89 42.35 15.75 -11.94
CA SER A 89 40.92 15.65 -12.22
C SER A 89 40.62 15.95 -13.70
N SER A 90 39.37 15.68 -14.12
CA SER A 90 38.88 16.05 -15.45
C SER A 90 39.24 17.50 -15.75
N SER A 91 39.67 17.78 -16.97
CA SER A 91 40.16 19.12 -17.30
C SER A 91 39.84 19.53 -18.72
N VAL A 92 39.79 20.85 -18.91
CA VAL A 92 39.60 21.53 -20.19
C VAL A 92 40.66 22.62 -20.31
N ASN A 93 41.25 22.77 -21.50
CA ASN A 93 42.30 23.77 -21.72
C ASN A 93 41.73 25.17 -21.61
N TYR A 94 42.49 26.06 -20.97
CA TYR A 94 42.14 27.47 -20.91
C TYR A 94 42.28 28.11 -22.30
N ILE A 95 41.34 28.99 -22.64
CA ILE A 95 41.36 29.76 -23.89
C ILE A 95 41.53 31.23 -23.53
N GLU A 96 42.68 31.81 -23.90
CA GLU A 96 42.96 33.22 -23.60
C GLU A 96 41.92 34.15 -24.24
N GLY A 97 41.35 35.04 -23.44
CA GLY A 97 40.39 36.05 -23.88
C GLY A 97 39.01 35.52 -24.31
N ASN A 98 38.69 34.25 -24.04
CA ASN A 98 37.38 33.66 -24.33
C ASN A 98 36.90 32.79 -23.17
N ASP A 99 35.59 32.60 -23.08
CA ASP A 99 35.00 31.67 -22.12
C ASP A 99 35.33 30.23 -22.51
N THR A 100 35.47 29.37 -21.50
CA THR A 100 35.78 27.95 -21.71
C THR A 100 34.57 27.09 -21.41
N ILE A 101 34.23 26.16 -22.30
CA ILE A 101 33.05 25.29 -22.15
C ILE A 101 33.49 23.94 -21.57
N ILE A 102 32.86 23.56 -20.46
CA ILE A 102 32.87 22.19 -19.95
C ILE A 102 31.59 21.51 -20.44
N SER A 103 31.71 20.53 -21.33
CA SER A 103 30.58 19.77 -21.88
C SER A 103 30.55 18.36 -21.30
N VAL A 104 29.40 17.93 -20.81
CA VAL A 104 29.17 16.56 -20.34
C VAL A 104 27.96 15.95 -21.02
N ASP A 105 27.98 14.64 -21.24
CA ASP A 105 26.78 13.88 -21.60
C ASP A 105 25.89 13.80 -20.34
N ALA A 106 24.75 14.50 -20.38
CA ALA A 106 23.89 14.72 -19.22
C ALA A 106 23.21 13.43 -18.77
N GLU A 107 22.71 12.63 -19.72
CA GLU A 107 22.04 11.37 -19.44
C GLU A 107 22.96 10.40 -18.70
N THR A 108 24.22 10.27 -19.14
CA THR A 108 25.18 9.37 -18.48
C THR A 108 25.75 9.95 -17.19
N THR A 109 25.99 11.27 -17.13
CA THR A 109 26.57 11.92 -15.94
C THR A 109 25.56 11.95 -14.79
N PHE A 110 24.29 12.24 -15.09
CA PHE A 110 23.24 12.44 -14.10
C PHE A 110 22.30 11.23 -13.94
N ALA A 111 22.63 10.08 -14.53
CA ALA A 111 21.87 8.83 -14.40
C ALA A 111 21.68 8.34 -12.95
N SER A 112 22.53 8.79 -12.02
CA SER A 112 22.51 8.37 -10.60
C SER A 112 22.00 9.46 -9.66
N SER A 113 21.24 10.43 -10.18
CA SER A 113 20.77 11.59 -9.42
C SER A 113 20.02 11.20 -8.15
N ASN A 114 19.06 10.24 -8.23
CA ASN A 114 18.34 9.70 -7.07
C ASN A 114 17.80 10.79 -6.11
N GLY A 115 17.39 11.95 -6.65
CA GLY A 115 16.89 13.10 -5.87
C GLY A 115 17.95 13.87 -5.07
N LEU A 116 19.24 13.58 -5.22
CA LEU A 116 20.35 14.32 -4.60
C LEU A 116 20.81 15.51 -5.45
N ALA A 117 21.45 16.47 -4.79
CA ALA A 117 21.97 17.68 -5.44
C ALA A 117 23.28 17.42 -6.19
N TRP A 118 23.45 18.09 -7.32
CA TRP A 118 24.67 18.14 -8.11
C TRP A 118 25.35 19.50 -7.99
N TYR A 119 26.67 19.47 -7.83
CA TYR A 119 27.53 20.64 -7.79
C TYR A 119 28.63 20.50 -8.84
N LEU A 120 28.89 21.57 -9.60
CA LEU A 120 30.09 21.66 -10.44
C LEU A 120 31.15 22.45 -9.69
N HIS A 121 32.25 21.78 -9.40
CA HIS A 121 33.44 22.35 -8.80
C HIS A 121 34.46 22.63 -9.90
N VAL A 122 35.03 23.84 -9.93
CA VAL A 122 36.05 24.23 -10.92
C VAL A 122 37.19 24.96 -10.24
N LYS A 123 38.40 24.56 -10.60
CA LYS A 123 39.63 25.26 -10.23
C LYS A 123 40.48 25.57 -11.43
N THR A 124 41.18 26.69 -11.34
CA THR A 124 42.17 27.10 -12.33
C THR A 124 43.52 26.51 -11.98
N VAL A 125 44.14 25.81 -12.94
CA VAL A 125 45.54 25.41 -12.89
C VAL A 125 46.36 26.50 -13.56
N TYR A 126 47.27 27.10 -12.80
CA TYR A 126 48.16 28.15 -13.31
C TYR A 126 49.62 27.88 -12.93
N PHE A 127 50.54 28.43 -13.71
CA PHE A 127 51.95 28.44 -13.38
C PHE A 127 52.29 29.68 -12.56
N SER A 128 52.82 29.46 -11.36
CA SER A 128 53.27 30.51 -10.45
C SER A 128 54.80 30.58 -10.48
N PRO A 129 55.38 31.69 -10.96
CA PRO A 129 56.82 31.92 -10.85
C PRO A 129 57.29 31.97 -9.39
N ASP A 130 56.42 32.42 -8.48
CA ASP A 130 56.70 32.56 -7.05
C ASP A 130 56.75 31.21 -6.33
N GLU A 131 55.88 30.27 -6.73
CA GLU A 131 55.84 28.91 -6.17
C GLU A 131 56.71 27.92 -6.95
N GLY A 132 57.28 28.35 -8.07
CA GLY A 132 58.20 27.56 -8.90
C GLY A 132 57.54 26.37 -9.59
N GLY A 133 56.22 26.41 -9.82
CA GLY A 133 55.48 25.26 -10.33
C GLY A 133 54.00 25.52 -10.63
N MET A 134 53.26 24.42 -10.84
CA MET A 134 51.81 24.46 -11.01
C MET A 134 51.11 24.65 -9.66
N ALA A 135 50.16 25.57 -9.63
CA ALA A 135 49.32 25.88 -8.50
C ALA A 135 47.84 25.77 -8.89
N LEU A 136 46.97 25.70 -7.87
CA LEU A 136 45.52 25.65 -8.01
C LEU A 136 44.90 26.86 -7.35
N SER A 137 43.87 27.43 -7.97
CA SER A 137 43.01 28.41 -7.31
C SER A 137 42.21 27.77 -6.16
N ASP A 138 41.56 28.62 -5.37
CA ASP A 138 40.44 28.17 -4.55
C ASP A 138 39.31 27.63 -5.45
N ASP A 139 38.50 26.76 -4.84
CA ASP A 139 37.39 26.08 -5.49
C ASP A 139 36.23 27.03 -5.76
N THR A 140 35.81 27.11 -7.02
CA THR A 140 34.59 27.82 -7.42
C THR A 140 33.51 26.79 -7.66
N VAL A 141 32.43 26.90 -6.89
CA VAL A 141 31.36 25.91 -6.85
C VAL A 141 30.05 26.55 -7.30
N THR A 142 29.34 25.90 -8.21
CA THR A 142 27.99 26.31 -8.59
C THR A 142 27.01 26.13 -7.42
N PRO A 143 25.82 26.77 -7.47
CA PRO A 143 24.70 26.33 -6.64
C PRO A 143 24.33 24.87 -6.93
N ALA A 144 23.49 24.30 -6.06
CA ALA A 144 22.95 22.95 -6.24
C ALA A 144 22.04 22.89 -7.47
N TYR A 145 22.08 21.77 -8.19
CA TYR A 145 21.09 21.40 -9.21
C TYR A 145 20.49 20.05 -8.84
N THR A 146 19.16 19.92 -8.80
CA THR A 146 18.51 18.65 -8.51
C THR A 146 17.86 18.11 -9.77
N PHE A 147 18.27 16.92 -10.19
CA PHE A 147 17.66 16.21 -11.31
C PHE A 147 16.89 15.00 -10.80
N ASP A 148 15.70 14.82 -11.34
CA ASP A 148 14.90 13.62 -11.15
C ASP A 148 14.87 12.82 -12.45
N ASN A 149 15.17 11.53 -12.31
CA ASN A 149 15.26 10.57 -13.40
C ASN A 149 14.49 9.29 -13.09
N VAL A 150 13.64 9.31 -12.06
CA VAL A 150 12.86 8.16 -11.61
C VAL A 150 11.40 8.46 -11.93
N ALA A 151 10.82 7.64 -12.79
CA ALA A 151 9.38 7.70 -13.03
C ALA A 151 8.61 7.05 -11.86
N PRO A 152 7.38 7.50 -11.57
CA PRO A 152 6.58 6.97 -10.48
C PRO A 152 6.10 5.55 -10.77
N THR A 153 5.87 4.78 -9.70
CA THR A 153 5.35 3.40 -9.79
C THR A 153 3.97 3.25 -9.16
N ALA A 154 3.05 2.64 -9.90
CA ALA A 154 1.68 2.40 -9.47
C ALA A 154 1.07 1.16 -10.14
N THR A 155 -0.09 0.74 -9.63
CA THR A 155 -0.94 -0.32 -10.17
C THR A 155 -2.31 0.23 -10.56
N ILE A 156 -3.05 -0.52 -11.38
CA ILE A 156 -4.41 -0.19 -11.79
C ILE A 156 -5.38 -1.34 -11.52
N ALA A 157 -6.62 -1.00 -11.16
CA ALA A 157 -7.74 -1.92 -10.98
C ALA A 157 -9.05 -1.29 -11.49
N LEU A 158 -10.10 -2.08 -11.69
CA LEU A 158 -11.44 -1.50 -11.81
C LEU A 158 -11.92 -1.05 -10.43
N ASP A 159 -12.48 0.15 -10.36
CA ASP A 159 -13.14 0.64 -9.15
C ASP A 159 -14.42 -0.18 -8.91
N THR A 160 -14.43 -0.99 -7.86
CA THR A 160 -15.55 -1.87 -7.49
C THR A 160 -16.68 -1.16 -6.75
N ASP A 161 -16.45 0.06 -6.27
CA ASP A 161 -17.49 0.92 -5.74
C ASP A 161 -18.30 1.61 -6.86
N ALA A 162 -17.75 1.64 -8.08
CA ALA A 162 -18.46 2.13 -9.24
C ALA A 162 -19.59 1.18 -9.64
N SER A 163 -20.80 1.73 -9.75
CA SER A 163 -21.99 0.97 -10.14
C SER A 163 -21.80 0.24 -11.47
N GLY A 164 -22.09 -1.06 -11.48
CA GLY A 164 -21.97 -1.91 -12.66
C GLY A 164 -20.55 -2.37 -12.97
N GLN A 165 -19.57 -2.11 -12.09
CA GLN A 165 -18.23 -2.70 -12.17
C GLN A 165 -18.02 -3.78 -11.09
N THR A 166 -17.20 -4.76 -11.43
CA THR A 166 -16.58 -5.72 -10.50
C THR A 166 -15.07 -5.69 -10.74
N GLU A 167 -14.30 -6.52 -10.04
CA GLU A 167 -12.84 -6.60 -10.22
C GLU A 167 -12.41 -6.88 -11.68
N SER A 168 -13.26 -7.54 -12.48
CA SER A 168 -12.93 -7.99 -13.83
C SER A 168 -14.02 -7.72 -14.87
N THR A 169 -15.15 -7.14 -14.49
CA THR A 169 -16.25 -6.88 -15.43
C THR A 169 -16.80 -5.46 -15.31
N SER A 170 -17.36 -4.95 -16.40
CA SER A 170 -18.11 -3.70 -16.39
C SER A 170 -19.32 -3.77 -17.31
N ALA A 171 -20.49 -3.31 -16.86
CA ALA A 171 -21.67 -3.12 -17.71
C ALA A 171 -21.58 -1.90 -18.62
N SER A 172 -20.62 -1.01 -18.37
CA SER A 172 -20.45 0.23 -19.11
C SER A 172 -19.17 0.19 -19.93
N ASN A 173 -19.21 0.77 -21.13
CA ASN A 173 -17.99 1.01 -21.89
C ASN A 173 -17.11 2.09 -21.27
N SER A 174 -17.66 2.93 -20.38
CA SER A 174 -16.91 3.88 -19.56
C SER A 174 -16.51 3.20 -18.25
N LEU A 175 -15.23 2.88 -18.14
CA LEU A 175 -14.62 2.24 -17.00
C LEU A 175 -14.14 3.28 -16.00
N ILE A 176 -14.43 3.07 -14.73
CA ILE A 176 -13.75 3.81 -13.65
C ILE A 176 -12.58 2.95 -13.20
N ILE A 177 -11.37 3.47 -13.39
CA ILE A 177 -10.11 2.80 -13.09
C ILE A 177 -9.55 3.40 -11.81
N GLU A 178 -9.32 2.57 -10.81
CA GLU A 178 -8.59 2.92 -9.61
C GLU A 178 -7.08 2.81 -9.87
N VAL A 179 -6.33 3.79 -9.38
CA VAL A 179 -4.86 3.85 -9.41
C VAL A 179 -4.36 3.81 -7.97
N SER A 180 -3.47 2.88 -7.67
CA SER A 180 -2.92 2.65 -6.33
C SER A 180 -1.40 2.61 -6.35
N GLY A 181 -0.73 3.07 -5.28
CA GLY A 181 0.73 3.13 -5.20
C GLY A 181 1.25 4.53 -4.87
N GLU A 182 2.29 4.98 -5.57
CA GLU A 182 2.91 6.31 -5.40
C GLU A 182 2.09 7.43 -6.05
N THR A 183 0.78 7.47 -5.81
CA THR A 183 -0.16 8.38 -6.51
C THR A 183 0.18 9.86 -6.32
N ALA A 184 0.82 10.23 -5.22
CA ALA A 184 1.25 11.60 -4.95
C ALA A 184 2.40 12.08 -5.86
N GLU A 185 3.13 11.16 -6.49
CA GLU A 185 4.22 11.48 -7.42
C GLU A 185 3.75 11.46 -8.89
N ILE A 186 2.51 11.03 -9.14
CA ILE A 186 1.93 10.95 -10.48
C ILE A 186 1.33 12.30 -10.84
N PHE A 187 1.70 12.81 -12.01
CA PHE A 187 1.14 14.01 -12.62
C PHE A 187 0.22 13.67 -13.78
N LYS A 188 0.53 12.62 -14.56
CA LYS A 188 -0.34 12.10 -15.61
C LYS A 188 -0.38 10.58 -15.63
N VAL A 189 -1.54 10.05 -16.01
CA VAL A 189 -1.72 8.63 -16.33
C VAL A 189 -2.04 8.47 -17.81
N TYR A 190 -1.38 7.53 -18.47
CA TYR A 190 -1.63 7.18 -19.86
C TYR A 190 -2.22 5.79 -19.96
N VAL A 191 -3.49 5.67 -20.36
CA VAL A 191 -4.18 4.37 -20.45
C VAL A 191 -4.43 3.98 -21.90
N HIS A 192 -4.25 2.69 -22.23
CA HIS A 192 -4.50 2.13 -23.55
C HIS A 192 -4.81 0.61 -23.50
N THR A 193 -5.39 0.06 -24.57
CA THR A 193 -5.67 -1.38 -24.73
C THR A 193 -4.56 -2.17 -25.46
N SER A 194 -3.36 -1.58 -25.59
CA SER A 194 -2.20 -2.18 -26.26
C SER A 194 -0.96 -1.91 -25.42
N ASP A 195 -0.07 -2.89 -25.38
CA ASP A 195 1.20 -2.88 -24.66
C ASP A 195 2.27 -1.95 -25.28
N GLN A 196 2.01 -1.34 -26.43
CA GLN A 196 2.99 -0.49 -27.12
C GLN A 196 2.91 0.96 -26.65
N PHE A 197 4.04 1.50 -26.19
CA PHE A 197 4.19 2.92 -25.85
C PHE A 197 4.46 3.76 -27.11
N THR A 198 3.42 4.33 -27.73
CA THR A 198 3.60 5.42 -28.71
C THR A 198 2.87 6.68 -28.23
N ALA A 199 3.58 7.80 -28.13
CA ALA A 199 3.03 9.07 -27.60
C ALA A 199 1.78 9.57 -28.34
N THR A 200 1.60 9.16 -29.61
CA THR A 200 0.45 9.53 -30.45
C THR A 200 -0.80 8.70 -30.22
N SER A 201 -0.73 7.55 -29.53
CA SER A 201 -1.86 6.64 -29.36
C SER A 201 -2.53 6.72 -27.98
N LYS A 202 -1.93 7.40 -27.00
CA LYS A 202 -2.43 7.38 -25.61
C LYS A 202 -3.25 8.61 -25.28
N LYS A 203 -4.39 8.39 -24.63
CA LYS A 203 -5.13 9.46 -23.97
C LYS A 203 -4.45 9.75 -22.63
N ALA A 204 -3.99 10.98 -22.44
CA ALA A 204 -3.42 11.45 -21.18
C ALA A 204 -4.55 11.88 -20.24
N TYR A 205 -4.47 11.44 -18.99
CA TYR A 205 -5.35 11.84 -17.90
C TYR A 205 -4.54 12.67 -16.92
N ASP A 206 -5.06 13.85 -16.59
CA ASP A 206 -4.51 14.68 -15.52
C ASP A 206 -4.72 13.94 -14.19
N PHE A 207 -3.64 13.83 -13.42
CA PHE A 207 -3.59 13.18 -12.12
C PHE A 207 -2.84 14.04 -11.10
N SER A 208 -2.71 15.35 -11.38
CA SER A 208 -1.94 16.29 -10.57
C SER A 208 -2.52 16.58 -9.18
N ASP A 209 -3.76 16.17 -8.91
CA ASP A 209 -4.34 16.21 -7.56
C ASP A 209 -3.88 14.97 -6.77
N PRO A 210 -3.07 15.12 -5.70
CA PRO A 210 -2.57 13.99 -4.93
C PRO A 210 -3.67 13.20 -4.20
N ALA A 211 -4.90 13.74 -4.11
CA ALA A 211 -6.05 13.02 -3.56
C ALA A 211 -6.82 12.22 -4.61
N GLN A 212 -6.54 12.40 -5.91
CA GLN A 212 -7.17 11.64 -6.97
C GLN A 212 -6.66 10.20 -6.95
N THR A 213 -7.59 9.25 -6.92
CA THR A 213 -7.29 7.81 -6.98
C THR A 213 -7.99 7.11 -8.12
N THR A 214 -8.85 7.81 -8.87
CA THR A 214 -9.60 7.23 -9.99
C THR A 214 -9.55 8.07 -11.25
N LEU A 215 -9.75 7.41 -12.40
CA LEU A 215 -9.91 8.05 -13.70
C LEU A 215 -10.98 7.31 -14.53
N GLU A 216 -11.57 8.00 -15.50
CA GLU A 216 -12.57 7.42 -16.40
C GLU A 216 -11.98 7.10 -17.78
N TYR A 217 -12.02 5.84 -18.20
CA TYR A 217 -11.49 5.37 -19.48
C TYR A 217 -12.57 4.65 -20.29
N THR A 218 -12.80 5.07 -21.54
CA THR A 218 -13.82 4.48 -22.41
C THR A 218 -13.21 3.47 -23.39
N VAL A 219 -13.73 2.25 -23.46
CA VAL A 219 -13.40 1.23 -24.46
C VAL A 219 -14.38 1.22 -25.65
N ASP A 220 -13.94 0.65 -26.78
CA ASP A 220 -14.70 0.58 -28.03
C ASP A 220 -15.74 -0.56 -28.05
N GLY A 221 -16.72 -0.48 -27.15
CA GLY A 221 -17.83 -1.44 -27.10
C GLY A 221 -17.61 -2.64 -26.18
N PRO A 222 -18.56 -3.57 -26.14
CA PRO A 222 -18.45 -4.78 -25.34
C PRO A 222 -17.37 -5.71 -25.89
N GLY A 223 -16.70 -6.45 -24.99
CA GLY A 223 -15.60 -7.34 -25.31
C GLY A 223 -14.66 -7.55 -24.13
N THR A 224 -13.63 -8.35 -24.32
CA THR A 224 -12.56 -8.55 -23.33
C THR A 224 -11.34 -7.69 -23.70
N TYR A 225 -10.81 -6.96 -22.73
CA TYR A 225 -9.71 -6.02 -22.90
C TYR A 225 -8.60 -6.30 -21.89
N THR A 226 -7.36 -6.04 -22.31
CA THR A 226 -6.24 -5.84 -21.41
C THR A 226 -5.92 -4.36 -21.41
N LEU A 227 -5.94 -3.72 -20.24
CA LEU A 227 -5.59 -2.32 -20.08
C LEU A 227 -4.13 -2.20 -19.64
N TYR A 228 -3.44 -1.21 -20.20
CA TYR A 228 -2.06 -0.87 -19.89
C TYR A 228 -2.02 0.61 -19.47
N ALA A 229 -1.39 0.89 -18.33
CA ALA A 229 -1.23 2.23 -17.79
C ALA A 229 0.24 2.57 -17.58
N TRP A 230 0.64 3.78 -17.98
CA TRP A 230 1.96 4.35 -17.69
C TRP A 230 1.79 5.64 -16.91
N PHE A 231 2.76 5.93 -16.05
CA PHE A 231 2.69 7.02 -15.09
C PHE A 231 3.81 8.02 -15.37
N GLU A 232 3.47 9.30 -15.39
CA GLU A 232 4.39 10.41 -15.58
C GLU A 232 4.36 11.31 -14.36
N ASP A 233 5.54 11.72 -13.86
CA ASP A 233 5.68 12.69 -12.78
C ASP A 233 5.55 14.16 -13.25
N GLU A 234 5.71 15.12 -12.34
CA GLU A 234 5.61 16.55 -12.66
C GLU A 234 6.75 17.03 -13.59
N VAL A 235 7.88 16.34 -13.61
CA VAL A 235 9.06 16.71 -14.42
C VAL A 235 9.10 16.01 -15.79
N GLY A 236 8.20 15.06 -16.04
CA GLY A 236 8.02 14.38 -17.32
C GLY A 236 8.65 12.98 -17.43
N ASN A 237 9.16 12.39 -16.34
CA ASN A 237 9.65 11.01 -16.40
C ASN A 237 8.47 10.06 -16.49
N VAL A 238 8.46 9.21 -17.53
CA VAL A 238 7.40 8.23 -17.74
C VAL A 238 7.90 6.82 -17.43
N SER A 239 7.06 6.01 -16.77
CA SER A 239 7.38 4.62 -16.47
C SER A 239 7.75 3.87 -17.75
N GLN A 240 8.77 3.00 -17.68
CA GLN A 240 9.21 2.23 -18.85
C GLN A 240 8.20 1.12 -19.17
N ASP A 241 7.86 0.33 -18.15
CA ASP A 241 6.88 -0.75 -18.24
C ASP A 241 5.49 -0.27 -17.80
N PRO A 242 4.42 -0.74 -18.45
CA PRO A 242 3.06 -0.44 -18.02
C PRO A 242 2.65 -1.26 -16.79
N ALA A 243 1.84 -0.66 -15.92
CA ALA A 243 0.91 -1.43 -15.10
C ALA A 243 -0.14 -2.10 -16.01
N THR A 244 -0.44 -3.36 -15.75
CA THR A 244 -1.32 -4.16 -16.61
C THR A 244 -2.53 -4.66 -15.82
N LEU A 245 -3.72 -4.43 -16.36
CA LEU A 245 -4.98 -4.99 -15.88
C LEU A 245 -5.57 -5.91 -16.97
N PRO A 246 -5.37 -7.24 -16.87
CA PRO A 246 -5.83 -8.19 -17.87
C PRO A 246 -7.32 -8.53 -17.71
N ASP A 247 -7.88 -9.14 -18.76
CA ASP A 247 -9.17 -9.83 -18.76
C ASP A 247 -10.39 -8.99 -18.31
N VAL A 248 -10.35 -7.67 -18.54
CA VAL A 248 -11.48 -6.77 -18.29
C VAL A 248 -12.59 -7.04 -19.29
N LYS A 249 -13.70 -7.62 -18.83
CA LYS A 249 -14.86 -7.97 -19.65
C LYS A 249 -15.91 -6.87 -19.60
N VAL A 250 -16.06 -6.14 -20.69
CA VAL A 250 -17.10 -5.13 -20.86
C VAL A 250 -18.33 -5.76 -21.52
N LEU A 251 -19.46 -5.65 -20.84
CA LEU A 251 -20.72 -6.29 -21.19
C LEU A 251 -21.67 -5.26 -21.79
N ALA A 252 -22.65 -5.72 -22.57
CA ALA A 252 -23.52 -4.86 -23.37
C ALA A 252 -24.60 -4.13 -22.53
N GLY A 253 -24.20 -3.25 -21.60
CA GLY A 253 -25.14 -2.47 -20.79
C GLY A 253 -25.86 -3.27 -19.70
N LYS A 254 -25.38 -4.47 -19.38
CA LYS A 254 -26.00 -5.41 -18.42
C LYS A 254 -25.00 -5.81 -17.34
N SER A 255 -25.41 -5.79 -16.08
CA SER A 255 -24.65 -6.24 -14.89
C SER A 255 -25.58 -6.94 -13.91
N ILE A 256 -25.02 -7.80 -13.05
CA ILE A 256 -25.75 -8.29 -11.87
C ILE A 256 -25.88 -7.17 -10.84
N ASP A 257 -27.07 -7.03 -10.26
CA ASP A 257 -27.37 -6.18 -9.11
C ASP A 257 -27.84 -7.06 -7.93
N PRO A 258 -27.41 -6.81 -6.67
CA PRO A 258 -26.46 -5.78 -6.25
C PRO A 258 -25.07 -5.91 -6.87
N ALA A 259 -24.53 -4.77 -7.30
CA ALA A 259 -23.16 -4.67 -7.82
C ALA A 259 -22.14 -4.55 -6.67
N GLY A 260 -20.87 -4.83 -6.99
CA GLY A 260 -19.75 -4.72 -6.04
C GLY A 260 -19.68 -5.85 -5.02
N ASP A 261 -18.67 -5.77 -4.16
CA ASP A 261 -18.42 -6.74 -3.09
C ASP A 261 -19.34 -6.49 -1.90
N MET A 262 -19.71 -7.57 -1.20
CA MET A 262 -20.66 -7.48 -0.10
C MET A 262 -20.53 -8.58 0.94
N ASN A 263 -21.13 -8.33 2.10
CA ASN A 263 -21.16 -9.26 3.22
C ASN A 263 -22.57 -9.80 3.44
N LEU A 264 -22.69 -11.11 3.67
CA LEU A 264 -23.93 -11.78 4.01
C LEU A 264 -23.71 -12.68 5.22
N GLU A 265 -24.51 -12.58 6.27
CA GLU A 265 -24.38 -13.49 7.41
C GLU A 265 -24.92 -14.88 7.07
N VAL A 266 -24.38 -15.93 7.69
CA VAL A 266 -24.96 -17.29 7.59
C VAL A 266 -26.43 -17.26 8.03
N GLY A 267 -27.32 -17.84 7.22
CA GLY A 267 -28.78 -17.78 7.37
C GLY A 267 -29.43 -16.53 6.76
N GLY A 268 -28.66 -15.49 6.46
CA GLY A 268 -29.11 -14.31 5.73
C GLY A 268 -29.45 -14.61 4.28
N THR A 269 -30.28 -13.76 3.67
CA THR A 269 -30.65 -13.86 2.25
C THR A 269 -30.46 -12.54 1.53
N ILE A 270 -30.23 -12.62 0.22
CA ILE A 270 -30.12 -11.49 -0.69
C ILE A 270 -30.63 -11.87 -2.07
N THR A 271 -31.32 -10.95 -2.75
CA THR A 271 -31.84 -11.17 -4.10
C THR A 271 -30.94 -10.52 -5.14
N PHE A 272 -30.68 -11.23 -6.23
CA PHE A 272 -29.93 -10.76 -7.39
C PHE A 272 -30.81 -10.71 -8.65
N GLU A 273 -30.55 -9.73 -9.49
CA GLU A 273 -31.13 -9.57 -10.82
C GLU A 273 -30.08 -9.10 -11.83
N VAL A 274 -30.38 -9.17 -13.14
CA VAL A 274 -29.53 -8.56 -14.17
C VAL A 274 -30.11 -7.20 -14.53
N SER A 275 -29.48 -6.13 -14.03
CA SER A 275 -29.77 -4.77 -14.42
C SER A 275 -29.58 -4.58 -15.93
N GLY A 276 -30.53 -3.90 -16.59
CA GLY A 276 -30.52 -3.69 -18.04
C GLY A 276 -31.03 -4.87 -18.88
N ALA A 277 -31.51 -5.94 -18.24
CA ALA A 277 -32.22 -7.03 -18.92
C ALA A 277 -33.57 -6.57 -19.51
N ASP A 278 -33.98 -7.21 -20.61
CA ASP A 278 -35.32 -6.99 -21.18
C ASP A 278 -36.41 -7.63 -20.28
N GLU A 279 -37.67 -7.15 -20.38
CA GLU A 279 -38.78 -7.53 -19.48
C GLU A 279 -39.04 -9.06 -19.39
N ASP A 280 -38.73 -9.82 -20.45
CA ASP A 280 -38.92 -11.27 -20.54
C ASP A 280 -37.59 -12.05 -20.58
N GLU A 281 -36.46 -11.38 -20.35
CA GLU A 281 -35.15 -12.04 -20.38
C GLU A 281 -34.91 -12.84 -19.10
N THR A 282 -34.52 -14.10 -19.27
CA THR A 282 -34.25 -15.04 -18.19
C THR A 282 -32.82 -15.56 -18.24
N PHE A 283 -32.35 -16.02 -17.08
CA PHE A 283 -30.99 -16.50 -16.91
C PHE A 283 -30.97 -17.83 -16.18
N ASN A 284 -29.92 -18.61 -16.46
CA ASN A 284 -29.50 -19.73 -15.66
C ASN A 284 -28.43 -19.26 -14.68
N TRP A 285 -28.70 -19.46 -13.39
CA TRP A 285 -27.92 -18.90 -12.30
C TRP A 285 -27.08 -19.97 -11.62
N GLU A 286 -25.86 -19.62 -11.28
CA GLU A 286 -24.90 -20.49 -10.60
C GLU A 286 -24.27 -19.75 -9.42
N ILE A 287 -24.07 -20.44 -8.29
CA ILE A 287 -23.22 -19.98 -7.19
C ILE A 287 -21.89 -20.69 -7.34
N VAL A 288 -20.82 -19.92 -7.40
CA VAL A 288 -19.46 -20.44 -7.46
C VAL A 288 -18.62 -19.90 -6.32
N ASP A 289 -17.61 -20.66 -5.91
CA ASP A 289 -16.56 -20.16 -5.03
C ASP A 289 -15.78 -19.05 -5.73
N ALA A 290 -15.58 -17.93 -5.03
CA ALA A 290 -14.99 -16.73 -5.61
C ALA A 290 -13.54 -16.89 -6.08
N ASN A 291 -12.80 -17.84 -5.48
CA ASN A 291 -11.38 -18.04 -5.74
C ASN A 291 -11.12 -19.10 -6.81
N THR A 292 -11.93 -20.16 -6.82
CA THR A 292 -11.72 -21.34 -7.66
C THR A 292 -12.68 -21.42 -8.84
N GLY A 293 -13.81 -20.71 -8.78
CA GLY A 293 -14.88 -20.81 -9.77
C GLY A 293 -15.62 -22.15 -9.78
N ALA A 294 -15.36 -23.04 -8.81
CA ALA A 294 -16.08 -24.30 -8.64
C ALA A 294 -17.39 -24.09 -7.87
N ALA A 295 -18.25 -25.12 -7.80
CA ALA A 295 -19.43 -25.06 -6.93
C ALA A 295 -19.02 -24.84 -5.47
N SER A 296 -19.76 -23.99 -4.75
CA SER A 296 -19.51 -23.69 -3.33
C SER A 296 -20.66 -24.20 -2.45
N GLU A 297 -20.32 -24.68 -1.26
CA GLU A 297 -21.28 -25.04 -0.22
C GLU A 297 -21.56 -23.88 0.76
N ALA A 298 -20.87 -22.74 0.59
CA ALA A 298 -21.00 -21.56 1.46
C ALA A 298 -22.33 -20.80 1.25
N ALA A 299 -22.99 -21.00 0.11
CA ALA A 299 -24.32 -20.46 -0.15
C ALA A 299 -25.15 -21.40 -1.03
N ASP A 300 -26.48 -21.27 -0.95
CA ASP A 300 -27.43 -21.98 -1.79
C ASP A 300 -28.53 -21.01 -2.29
N PHE A 301 -29.28 -21.42 -3.31
CA PHE A 301 -30.43 -20.66 -3.79
C PHE A 301 -31.67 -20.96 -2.95
N ASP A 302 -32.35 -19.90 -2.50
CA ASP A 302 -33.69 -19.99 -1.93
C ASP A 302 -34.73 -19.89 -3.06
N GLY A 303 -34.96 -21.02 -3.75
CA GLY A 303 -35.94 -21.14 -4.81
C GLY A 303 -35.38 -21.62 -6.14
N ALA A 304 -36.06 -21.27 -7.23
CA ALA A 304 -35.65 -21.64 -8.58
C ALA A 304 -34.44 -20.80 -9.04
N ASN A 305 -33.51 -21.43 -9.77
CA ASN A 305 -32.28 -20.81 -10.27
C ASN A 305 -32.07 -21.00 -11.77
N SER A 306 -32.99 -21.65 -12.49
CA SER A 306 -32.91 -21.87 -13.94
C SER A 306 -34.07 -21.19 -14.65
N ASP A 307 -33.80 -20.55 -15.78
CA ASP A 307 -34.80 -19.83 -16.59
C ASP A 307 -35.63 -18.83 -15.76
N VAL A 308 -34.96 -18.08 -14.88
CA VAL A 308 -35.56 -17.06 -14.03
C VAL A 308 -34.86 -15.71 -14.18
N ALA A 309 -35.60 -14.62 -14.05
CA ALA A 309 -35.06 -13.26 -14.14
C ALA A 309 -34.27 -12.83 -12.89
N THR A 310 -34.60 -13.40 -11.73
CA THR A 310 -34.00 -13.07 -10.43
C THR A 310 -33.78 -14.34 -9.60
N VAL A 311 -32.80 -14.32 -8.71
CA VAL A 311 -32.56 -15.39 -7.73
C VAL A 311 -32.37 -14.84 -6.34
N THR A 312 -32.74 -15.63 -5.33
CA THR A 312 -32.40 -15.30 -3.93
C THR A 312 -31.33 -16.26 -3.46
N VAL A 313 -30.24 -15.73 -2.94
CA VAL A 313 -29.10 -16.46 -2.39
C VAL A 313 -29.18 -16.43 -0.87
N LYS A 314 -28.92 -17.57 -0.24
CA LYS A 314 -28.88 -17.75 1.20
C LYS A 314 -27.50 -18.21 1.64
N GLY A 315 -26.91 -17.54 2.63
CA GLY A 315 -25.66 -17.99 3.24
C GLY A 315 -25.86 -19.26 4.07
N THR A 316 -25.03 -20.28 3.87
CA THR A 316 -25.12 -21.59 4.53
C THR A 316 -23.91 -21.89 5.41
N GLU A 317 -22.71 -21.52 4.95
CA GLU A 317 -21.47 -21.68 5.69
C GLU A 317 -20.52 -20.50 5.41
N GLY A 318 -19.58 -20.24 6.32
CA GLY A 318 -18.58 -19.20 6.12
C GLY A 318 -17.73 -19.45 4.87
N GLY A 319 -17.54 -18.44 4.02
CA GLY A 319 -16.81 -18.58 2.77
C GLY A 319 -16.99 -17.38 1.85
N THR A 320 -16.45 -17.46 0.64
CA THR A 320 -16.56 -16.40 -0.37
C THR A 320 -17.13 -16.95 -1.66
N VAL A 321 -18.20 -16.35 -2.17
CA VAL A 321 -18.88 -16.81 -3.39
C VAL A 321 -19.09 -15.67 -4.39
N LYS A 322 -19.33 -16.04 -5.65
CA LYS A 322 -19.87 -15.16 -6.71
C LYS A 322 -21.13 -15.80 -7.28
N VAL A 323 -22.05 -14.97 -7.75
CA VAL A 323 -23.25 -15.38 -8.46
C VAL A 323 -23.03 -15.13 -9.94
N LYS A 324 -23.28 -16.14 -10.78
CA LYS A 324 -23.23 -16.02 -12.24
C LYS A 324 -24.63 -16.09 -12.82
N ALA A 325 -24.92 -15.27 -13.82
CA ALA A 325 -26.16 -15.29 -14.59
C ALA A 325 -25.83 -15.48 -16.07
N THR A 326 -26.25 -16.60 -16.66
CA THR A 326 -26.06 -16.88 -18.09
C THR A 326 -27.40 -16.72 -18.82
N PRO A 327 -27.50 -15.89 -19.87
CA PRO A 327 -28.74 -15.76 -20.65
C PRO A 327 -29.26 -17.12 -21.15
N THR A 328 -30.54 -17.42 -20.94
CA THR A 328 -31.17 -18.65 -21.45
C THR A 328 -31.05 -18.77 -22.97
N GLY A 329 -31.06 -17.64 -23.69
CA GLY A 329 -30.88 -17.57 -25.14
C GLY A 329 -29.45 -17.85 -25.64
N GLY A 330 -28.50 -18.06 -24.73
CA GLY A 330 -27.07 -18.16 -25.03
C GLY A 330 -26.38 -16.80 -25.04
N GLY A 331 -25.13 -16.77 -24.60
CA GLY A 331 -24.35 -15.55 -24.46
C GLY A 331 -23.30 -15.69 -23.37
N ASP A 332 -22.60 -14.61 -23.13
CA ASP A 332 -21.65 -14.48 -22.03
C ASP A 332 -22.38 -14.41 -20.68
N ALA A 333 -21.85 -15.09 -19.67
CA ALA A 333 -22.33 -14.96 -18.30
C ALA A 333 -21.95 -13.60 -17.71
N TYR A 334 -22.85 -13.04 -16.91
CA TYR A 334 -22.63 -11.91 -16.01
C TYR A 334 -22.21 -12.46 -14.64
N GLU A 335 -21.33 -11.76 -13.92
CA GLU A 335 -20.88 -12.16 -12.58
C GLU A 335 -21.13 -11.03 -11.58
N SER A 336 -21.50 -11.37 -10.34
CA SER A 336 -21.57 -10.42 -9.22
C SER A 336 -20.16 -10.06 -8.73
N GLY A 337 -20.07 -9.09 -7.81
CA GLY A 337 -18.90 -8.97 -6.94
C GLY A 337 -18.80 -10.14 -5.95
N ILE A 338 -17.77 -10.11 -5.11
CA ILE A 338 -17.51 -11.13 -4.09
C ILE A 338 -18.51 -10.99 -2.95
N ILE A 339 -19.21 -12.08 -2.65
CA ILE A 339 -20.10 -12.19 -1.49
C ILE A 339 -19.34 -12.94 -0.40
N THR A 340 -18.94 -12.24 0.64
CA THR A 340 -18.35 -12.85 1.84
C THR A 340 -19.47 -13.33 2.75
N ILE A 341 -19.62 -14.64 2.86
CA ILE A 341 -20.53 -15.27 3.81
C ILE A 341 -19.85 -15.26 5.19
N ILE A 342 -20.36 -14.43 6.08
CA ILE A 342 -19.84 -14.27 7.43
C ILE A 342 -20.55 -15.27 8.34
N LYS A 343 -19.82 -16.31 8.75
CA LYS A 343 -20.22 -17.12 9.89
C LYS A 343 -19.87 -16.33 11.16
N LYS A 344 -20.87 -15.82 11.86
CA LYS A 344 -20.65 -15.23 13.18
C LYS A 344 -20.19 -16.34 14.13
N SER A 345 -18.93 -16.25 14.54
CA SER A 345 -18.45 -16.92 15.74
C SER A 345 -19.19 -16.31 16.93
N GLN A 346 -19.98 -17.11 17.65
CA GLN A 346 -20.45 -16.68 18.96
C GLN A 346 -19.23 -16.68 19.89
N ALA A 347 -18.87 -15.50 20.42
CA ALA A 347 -17.77 -15.40 21.38
C ALA A 347 -17.98 -16.42 22.49
N PHE A 348 -16.96 -17.26 22.75
CA PHE A 348 -17.07 -18.32 23.73
C PHE A 348 -17.45 -17.77 25.09
N CYS A 349 -18.58 -18.28 25.56
CA CYS A 349 -19.27 -17.88 26.75
C CYS A 349 -19.38 -19.11 27.67
N LEU A 350 -18.82 -19.01 28.87
CA LEU A 350 -18.83 -20.11 29.85
C LEU A 350 -20.22 -20.43 30.40
N ASP A 351 -21.22 -19.58 30.16
CA ASP A 351 -22.64 -19.84 30.41
C ASP A 351 -23.23 -20.64 29.23
N ILE A 352 -23.07 -21.96 29.32
CA ILE A 352 -23.39 -22.93 28.27
C ILE A 352 -24.90 -23.09 28.13
N ASP A 353 -25.66 -23.12 29.22
CA ASP A 353 -27.12 -23.21 29.18
C ASP A 353 -27.83 -21.86 29.08
N GLY A 354 -27.07 -20.76 29.22
CA GLY A 354 -27.52 -19.41 28.93
C GLY A 354 -28.45 -18.85 30.01
N ASP A 355 -28.34 -19.31 31.26
CA ASP A 355 -29.19 -18.88 32.38
C ASP A 355 -28.66 -17.65 33.13
N GLY A 356 -27.50 -17.12 32.72
CA GLY A 356 -26.80 -16.02 33.37
C GLY A 356 -25.97 -16.43 34.59
N GLN A 357 -25.84 -17.72 34.88
CA GLN A 357 -25.14 -18.24 36.06
C GLN A 357 -24.12 -19.30 35.65
N ILE A 358 -22.84 -18.96 35.82
CA ILE A 358 -21.77 -19.89 35.50
C ILE A 358 -21.51 -20.82 36.69
N TYR A 359 -21.90 -22.10 36.56
CA TYR A 359 -21.66 -23.14 37.57
C TYR A 359 -20.98 -24.40 37.02
N PRO A 360 -20.21 -25.12 37.86
CA PRO A 360 -19.55 -26.35 37.43
C PRO A 360 -20.53 -27.45 36.98
N ASN A 361 -21.71 -27.54 37.60
CA ASN A 361 -22.66 -28.64 37.41
C ASN A 361 -23.65 -28.41 36.25
N THR A 362 -23.82 -27.17 35.81
CA THR A 362 -24.61 -26.82 34.63
C THR A 362 -23.67 -26.62 33.45
N ASP A 363 -22.71 -25.70 33.54
CA ASP A 363 -21.84 -25.36 32.42
C ASP A 363 -20.67 -26.32 32.21
N GLY A 364 -19.85 -26.47 33.25
CA GLY A 364 -18.63 -27.29 33.16
C GLY A 364 -18.95 -28.75 32.80
N PHE A 365 -20.04 -29.28 33.35
CA PHE A 365 -20.48 -30.63 33.05
C PHE A 365 -21.09 -30.77 31.65
N LEU A 366 -21.78 -29.75 31.12
CA LEU A 366 -22.24 -29.79 29.73
C LEU A 366 -21.05 -29.84 28.76
N VAL A 367 -20.01 -29.02 28.98
CA VAL A 367 -18.76 -29.09 28.20
C VAL A 367 -18.17 -30.50 28.22
N VAL A 368 -17.97 -31.09 29.41
CA VAL A 368 -17.37 -32.43 29.51
C VAL A 368 -18.27 -33.51 28.89
N ARG A 369 -19.59 -33.44 29.10
CA ARG A 369 -20.53 -34.42 28.52
C ARG A 369 -20.51 -34.39 27.00
N TYR A 370 -20.54 -33.19 26.43
CA TYR A 370 -20.45 -32.96 24.99
C TYR A 370 -19.13 -33.50 24.43
N LEU A 371 -17.98 -33.10 25.00
CA LEU A 371 -16.66 -33.54 24.51
C LEU A 371 -16.46 -35.05 24.65
N LEU A 372 -17.04 -35.69 25.68
CA LEU A 372 -16.99 -37.15 25.81
C LEU A 372 -17.80 -37.87 24.73
N GLY A 373 -18.77 -37.20 24.08
CA GLY A 373 -19.62 -37.75 23.02
C GLY A 373 -20.50 -38.94 23.44
N THR A 374 -20.58 -39.25 24.74
CA THR A 374 -21.26 -40.46 25.27
C THR A 374 -22.66 -40.17 25.82
N PHE A 375 -23.11 -38.91 25.75
CA PHE A 375 -24.41 -38.45 26.24
C PHE A 375 -25.25 -37.86 25.10
N PRO A 376 -25.77 -38.68 24.17
CA PRO A 376 -26.54 -38.17 23.03
C PRO A 376 -27.95 -37.72 23.43
N GLY A 377 -28.50 -36.74 22.71
CA GLY A 377 -29.88 -36.24 22.90
C GLY A 377 -30.14 -35.77 24.34
N ASP A 378 -31.31 -36.07 24.89
CA ASP A 378 -31.71 -35.66 26.25
C ASP A 378 -30.72 -36.05 27.36
N TYR A 379 -29.86 -37.06 27.14
CA TYR A 379 -28.81 -37.40 28.11
C TYR A 379 -27.77 -36.30 28.28
N LEU A 380 -27.57 -35.43 27.27
CA LEU A 380 -26.70 -34.27 27.36
C LEU A 380 -27.18 -33.32 28.46
N THR A 381 -28.45 -32.95 28.42
CA THR A 381 -29.06 -31.92 29.28
C THR A 381 -29.67 -32.45 30.58
N ASN A 382 -29.95 -33.76 30.70
CA ASN A 382 -30.60 -34.33 31.87
C ASN A 382 -29.82 -34.06 33.18
N GLY A 383 -30.41 -33.22 34.04
CA GLY A 383 -29.85 -32.79 35.32
C GLY A 383 -28.58 -31.93 35.20
N ALA A 384 -28.35 -31.31 34.04
CA ALA A 384 -27.17 -30.50 33.73
C ALA A 384 -27.51 -29.13 33.14
N ILE A 385 -28.77 -28.70 33.21
CA ILE A 385 -29.19 -27.32 32.88
C ILE A 385 -29.86 -26.68 34.10
N GLY A 386 -29.71 -25.37 34.23
CA GLY A 386 -30.32 -24.53 35.26
C GLY A 386 -31.84 -24.37 35.07
N PRO A 387 -32.56 -23.92 36.11
CA PRO A 387 -34.00 -23.70 36.05
C PRO A 387 -34.40 -22.51 35.15
N ASP A 388 -33.48 -21.58 34.90
CA ASP A 388 -33.68 -20.38 34.10
C ASP A 388 -32.91 -20.44 32.75
N ALA A 389 -32.48 -21.65 32.34
CA ALA A 389 -31.76 -21.88 31.09
C ALA A 389 -32.52 -21.35 29.87
N THR A 390 -31.82 -20.65 28.99
CA THR A 390 -32.38 -20.16 27.72
C THR A 390 -32.10 -21.14 26.57
N ARG A 391 -31.13 -22.04 26.74
CA ARG A 391 -30.91 -23.21 25.88
C ARG A 391 -31.43 -24.45 26.61
N GLU A 392 -32.69 -24.78 26.38
CA GLU A 392 -33.41 -25.81 27.15
C GLU A 392 -33.25 -27.22 26.55
N THR A 393 -32.92 -27.31 25.27
CA THR A 393 -32.87 -28.58 24.52
C THR A 393 -31.45 -29.06 24.23
N ALA A 394 -31.30 -30.36 24.02
CA ALA A 394 -30.01 -30.93 23.63
C ALA A 394 -29.50 -30.39 22.29
N ASP A 395 -30.41 -30.08 21.35
CA ASP A 395 -30.06 -29.53 20.04
C ASP A 395 -29.50 -28.11 20.16
N GLU A 396 -30.14 -27.23 20.94
CA GLU A 396 -29.65 -25.85 21.18
C GLU A 396 -28.28 -25.83 21.87
N ILE A 397 -28.07 -26.71 22.85
CA ILE A 397 -26.77 -26.84 23.52
C ILE A 397 -25.70 -27.38 22.55
N THR A 398 -26.06 -28.36 21.72
CA THR A 398 -25.14 -28.95 20.73
C THR A 398 -24.76 -27.91 19.68
N GLU A 399 -25.72 -27.16 19.14
CA GLU A 399 -25.47 -26.08 18.18
C GLU A 399 -24.52 -25.02 18.75
N TYR A 400 -24.73 -24.65 20.02
CA TYR A 400 -23.83 -23.73 20.71
C TYR A 400 -22.40 -24.30 20.85
N LEU A 401 -22.27 -25.54 21.34
CA LEU A 401 -20.97 -26.17 21.56
C LEU A 401 -20.24 -26.47 20.25
N ASP A 402 -20.95 -26.86 19.19
CA ASP A 402 -20.40 -27.03 17.84
C ASP A 402 -19.82 -25.71 17.31
N SER A 403 -20.49 -24.57 17.59
CA SER A 403 -19.98 -23.26 17.17
C SER A 403 -18.63 -22.92 17.82
N VAL A 404 -18.49 -23.16 19.13
CA VAL A 404 -17.24 -22.84 19.85
C VAL A 404 -16.15 -23.89 19.65
N VAL A 405 -16.49 -25.11 19.24
CA VAL A 405 -15.53 -26.11 18.73
C VAL A 405 -14.98 -25.68 17.38
N ALA A 406 -15.84 -25.24 16.46
CA ALA A 406 -15.42 -24.82 15.13
C ALA A 406 -14.40 -23.65 15.18
N ASP A 407 -14.56 -22.76 16.15
CA ASP A 407 -13.68 -21.60 16.34
C ASP A 407 -12.49 -21.88 17.28
N LEU A 408 -12.27 -23.13 17.68
CA LEU A 408 -11.27 -23.55 18.67
C LEU A 408 -11.33 -22.76 20.00
N SER A 409 -12.47 -22.15 20.30
CA SER A 409 -12.58 -21.32 21.50
C SER A 409 -12.72 -22.16 22.76
N ILE A 410 -13.14 -23.42 22.63
CA ILE A 410 -13.17 -24.40 23.72
C ILE A 410 -11.86 -25.19 23.87
N ASP A 411 -10.85 -24.94 23.02
CA ASP A 411 -9.47 -25.40 23.22
C ASP A 411 -8.83 -24.49 24.30
N ILE A 412 -8.83 -24.97 25.55
CA ILE A 412 -8.49 -24.22 26.76
C ILE A 412 -6.98 -24.21 27.03
N ASP A 413 -6.23 -25.21 26.57
CA ASP A 413 -4.76 -25.21 26.67
C ASP A 413 -4.05 -24.73 25.39
N GLY A 414 -4.80 -24.55 24.30
CA GLY A 414 -4.37 -23.86 23.09
C GLY A 414 -3.48 -24.69 22.20
N ASP A 415 -3.59 -26.02 22.25
CA ASP A 415 -2.78 -26.95 21.47
C ASP A 415 -3.35 -27.27 20.08
N GLY A 416 -4.50 -26.67 19.74
CA GLY A 416 -5.23 -26.87 18.49
C GLY A 416 -6.04 -28.16 18.45
N GLN A 417 -6.08 -28.92 19.55
CA GLN A 417 -6.89 -30.12 19.72
C GLN A 417 -7.90 -29.87 20.84
N ILE A 418 -9.06 -30.52 20.75
CA ILE A 418 -10.12 -30.37 21.73
C ILE A 418 -10.41 -31.75 22.31
N TYR A 419 -10.06 -31.96 23.57
CA TYR A 419 -10.35 -33.21 24.28
C TYR A 419 -10.99 -32.98 25.65
N PRO A 420 -11.80 -33.95 26.13
CA PRO A 420 -12.39 -33.88 27.47
C PRO A 420 -11.36 -33.71 28.60
N ASN A 421 -10.20 -34.36 28.48
CA ASN A 421 -9.22 -34.44 29.56
C ASN A 421 -8.23 -33.27 29.61
N THR A 422 -8.07 -32.55 28.50
CA THR A 422 -7.23 -31.34 28.41
C THR A 422 -8.08 -30.08 28.55
N ASP A 423 -9.23 -30.04 27.90
CA ASP A 423 -10.04 -28.83 27.82
C ASP A 423 -11.21 -28.86 28.78
N GLY A 424 -12.07 -29.87 28.65
CA GLY A 424 -13.27 -29.98 29.48
C GLY A 424 -12.95 -30.07 30.97
N PHE A 425 -11.89 -30.79 31.34
CA PHE A 425 -11.44 -30.87 32.73
C PHE A 425 -10.82 -29.57 33.23
N LEU A 426 -10.17 -28.76 32.38
CA LEU A 426 -9.72 -27.43 32.78
C LEU A 426 -10.90 -26.51 33.07
N VAL A 427 -11.95 -26.52 32.23
CA VAL A 427 -13.20 -25.78 32.49
C VAL A 427 -13.79 -26.19 33.84
N VAL A 428 -14.01 -27.49 34.07
CA VAL A 428 -14.60 -27.98 35.33
C VAL A 428 -13.72 -27.63 36.54
N ARG A 429 -12.41 -27.84 36.47
CA ARG A 429 -11.49 -27.53 37.59
C ARG A 429 -11.48 -26.04 37.91
N TYR A 430 -11.49 -25.21 36.88
CA TYR A 430 -11.55 -23.76 37.02
C TYR A 430 -12.86 -23.33 37.69
N LEU A 431 -14.01 -23.79 37.19
CA LEU A 431 -15.32 -23.43 37.74
C LEU A 431 -15.51 -23.93 39.18
N LEU A 432 -14.96 -25.10 39.52
CA LEU A 432 -14.99 -25.60 40.91
C LEU A 432 -14.24 -24.68 41.88
N GLY A 433 -13.24 -23.93 41.41
CA GLY A 433 -12.48 -22.98 42.22
C GLY A 433 -11.62 -23.59 43.33
N THR A 434 -11.60 -24.92 43.46
CA THR A 434 -10.89 -25.65 44.53
C THR A 434 -9.45 -26.03 44.18
N PHE A 435 -8.98 -25.67 42.97
CA PHE A 435 -7.66 -26.03 42.45
C PHE A 435 -6.79 -24.77 42.25
N PRO A 436 -6.21 -24.20 43.32
CA PRO A 436 -5.43 -22.97 43.20
C PRO A 436 -4.07 -23.21 42.55
N GLY A 437 -3.59 -22.23 41.76
CA GLY A 437 -2.24 -22.27 41.16
C GLY A 437 -2.01 -23.54 40.32
N ASP A 438 -0.84 -24.16 40.45
CA ASP A 438 -0.46 -25.32 39.65
C ASP A 438 -1.41 -26.53 39.80
N TYR A 439 -2.24 -26.58 40.85
CA TYR A 439 -3.26 -27.63 40.99
C TYR A 439 -4.33 -27.55 39.89
N LEU A 440 -4.58 -26.38 39.30
CA LEU A 440 -5.49 -26.21 38.16
C LEU A 440 -5.02 -27.07 36.98
N ILE A 441 -3.72 -26.98 36.67
CA ILE A 441 -3.10 -27.51 35.46
C ILE A 441 -2.47 -28.91 35.64
N ASN A 442 -2.31 -29.38 36.87
CA ASN A 442 -1.59 -30.62 37.16
C ASN A 442 -2.25 -31.84 36.48
N GLY A 443 -1.53 -32.42 35.51
CA GLY A 443 -1.91 -33.64 34.79
C GLY A 443 -3.02 -33.48 33.75
N VAL A 444 -3.35 -32.25 33.35
CA VAL A 444 -4.41 -31.95 32.36
C VAL A 444 -3.96 -31.01 31.24
N ILE A 445 -2.68 -30.62 31.18
CA ILE A 445 -2.16 -29.83 30.06
C ILE A 445 -1.65 -30.77 28.97
N GLY A 446 -2.06 -30.54 27.73
CA GLY A 446 -1.60 -31.23 26.53
C GLY A 446 -0.10 -31.01 26.26
N PRO A 447 0.56 -31.95 25.56
CA PRO A 447 2.00 -31.85 25.29
C PRO A 447 2.39 -30.68 24.40
N GLU A 448 1.48 -30.20 23.55
CA GLU A 448 1.70 -29.09 22.60
C GLU A 448 0.98 -27.80 23.03
N ALA A 449 0.53 -27.73 24.29
CA ALA A 449 -0.21 -26.59 24.83
C ALA A 449 0.56 -25.28 24.73
N THR A 450 -0.08 -24.27 24.14
CA THR A 450 0.46 -22.91 24.07
C THR A 450 0.12 -22.08 25.30
N ARG A 451 -0.94 -22.46 26.05
CA ARG A 451 -1.31 -21.94 27.37
C ARG A 451 -1.03 -23.03 28.40
N SER A 452 0.14 -22.98 29.02
CA SER A 452 0.64 -24.06 29.88
C SER A 452 0.74 -23.70 31.36
N THR A 453 0.48 -22.44 31.72
CA THR A 453 0.50 -21.97 33.10
C THR A 453 -0.90 -21.75 33.67
N ALA A 454 -1.07 -21.93 34.97
CA ALA A 454 -2.36 -21.70 35.64
C ALA A 454 -2.87 -20.26 35.46
N SER A 455 -1.96 -19.28 35.31
CA SER A 455 -2.32 -17.87 35.08
C SER A 455 -2.88 -17.64 33.67
N GLU A 456 -2.28 -18.24 32.64
CA GLU A 456 -2.75 -18.12 31.24
C GLU A 456 -4.13 -18.77 31.09
N ILE A 457 -4.29 -19.97 31.63
CA ILE A 457 -5.58 -20.70 31.63
C ILE A 457 -6.66 -19.89 32.35
N SER A 458 -6.36 -19.36 33.55
CA SER A 458 -7.33 -18.59 34.32
C SER A 458 -7.73 -17.31 33.58
N ALA A 459 -6.77 -16.60 32.99
CA ALA A 459 -7.04 -15.39 32.22
C ALA A 459 -7.91 -15.67 30.98
N TYR A 460 -7.66 -16.78 30.30
CA TYR A 460 -8.47 -17.20 29.15
C TYR A 460 -9.92 -17.49 29.56
N LEU A 461 -10.11 -18.28 30.63
CA LEU A 461 -11.44 -18.62 31.14
C LEU A 461 -12.14 -17.42 31.80
N ASP A 462 -11.41 -16.51 32.43
CA ASP A 462 -11.97 -15.24 32.95
C ASP A 462 -12.53 -14.37 31.81
N ALA A 463 -11.84 -14.30 30.67
CA ALA A 463 -12.31 -13.56 29.50
C ALA A 463 -13.56 -14.19 28.85
N ALA A 464 -13.75 -15.50 29.03
CA ALA A 464 -14.92 -16.23 28.55
C ALA A 464 -16.13 -16.16 29.50
N LYS A 465 -16.02 -15.51 30.67
CA LYS A 465 -17.18 -15.29 31.55
C LYS A 465 -18.15 -14.30 30.92
N CYS A 466 -19.43 -14.67 30.94
CA CYS A 466 -20.55 -13.96 30.34
C CYS A 466 -21.79 -14.15 31.23
N GLY A 467 -22.85 -13.37 31.02
CA GLY A 467 -24.13 -13.56 31.72
C GLY A 467 -24.30 -12.83 33.06
N LEU A 468 -23.56 -11.75 33.37
CA LEU A 468 -23.69 -11.01 34.64
C LEU A 468 -24.96 -10.16 34.77
#